data_AF-A0A1G2TFQ3-F1
#
_entry.id   AF-A0A1G2TFQ3-F1
#
_cell.length_a   1.000
_cell.length_b   1.000
_cell.length_c   1.000
_cell.angle_alpha   90.00
_cell.angle_beta   90.00
_cell.angle_gamma   90.00
#
_symmetry.space_group_name_H-M   'P 1'
#
loop_
_entity.id
_entity.type
_entity.pdbx_description
1 polymer ?
#
loop_
_entity_poly.entity_id
_entity_poly.type
_entity_poly.pdbx_seq_one_letter_code
_entity_poly.pdbx_strand_id
1 'polypeptide(L)'
;MSIQISDRSVTRNVKDLSFDFFVRKELNADWALQLGDLVEHGVEMDPIYITRENKVIDGRHRMEAHELAKRPEIKCKIVEADNDIELVVFALNQNLGGSLPPSKGDIEHTIQDLLNRGVPKKQLAETLSMLPGKLVRKYLNDVESQMQRAKLQKAALAISNGGLTVPKAAIQYDVPEDQLKALLTTRVKGKTKRGIEEIQRQLSVSYKSLGQRNSATVRRLLDAYQDGDVSHKQAMKIFTHLDHLIKVSSRKATEWRKRFEAMEAPKKINAA
;
A
#
# COMPACT_ATOMS: atom_id res chain seq x y z
N MET A 1 5.37 -19.75 17.02
CA MET A 1 5.93 -18.48 16.54
C MET A 1 7.37 -18.41 17.01
N SER A 2 8.27 -18.84 16.13
CA SER A 2 9.72 -18.92 16.38
C SER A 2 10.39 -17.84 15.54
N ILE A 3 10.19 -16.59 15.92
CA ILE A 3 10.84 -15.48 15.21
C ILE A 3 12.23 -15.27 15.82
N GLN A 4 13.26 -15.43 15.02
CA GLN A 4 14.64 -15.14 15.39
C GLN A 4 15.08 -13.84 14.72
N ILE A 5 15.63 -12.92 15.50
CA ILE A 5 16.15 -11.64 15.01
C ILE A 5 17.65 -11.63 15.24
N SER A 6 18.42 -11.23 14.23
CA SER A 6 19.87 -11.08 14.39
C SER A 6 20.21 -9.97 15.39
N ASP A 7 21.11 -10.28 16.33
CA ASP A 7 21.62 -9.28 17.29
C ASP A 7 22.45 -8.19 16.60
N ARG A 8 23.18 -8.57 15.55
CA ARG A 8 23.98 -7.66 14.74
C ARG A 8 23.15 -7.05 13.61
N SER A 9 23.42 -5.78 13.33
CA SER A 9 22.92 -5.13 12.12
C SER A 9 23.87 -5.35 10.95
N VAL A 10 23.31 -5.44 9.75
CA VAL A 10 24.03 -5.50 8.48
C VAL A 10 23.67 -4.29 7.65
N THR A 11 24.63 -3.71 6.93
CA THR A 11 24.36 -2.61 6.01
C THR A 11 23.99 -3.16 4.64
N ARG A 12 22.90 -2.68 4.05
CA ARG A 12 22.47 -3.04 2.69
C ARG A 12 22.25 -1.80 1.85
N ASN A 13 22.43 -1.94 0.54
CA ASN A 13 22.00 -0.92 -0.40
C ASN A 13 20.48 -0.95 -0.53
N VAL A 14 19.82 0.22 -0.46
CA VAL A 14 18.36 0.34 -0.59
C VAL A 14 17.86 -0.25 -1.90
N LYS A 15 18.66 -0.19 -2.98
CA LYS A 15 18.29 -0.74 -4.30
C LYS A 15 18.23 -2.26 -4.36
N ASP A 16 18.94 -2.95 -3.46
CA ASP A 16 19.02 -4.42 -3.43
C ASP A 16 17.87 -5.03 -2.61
N LEU A 17 17.02 -4.19 -2.03
CA LEU A 17 15.90 -4.60 -1.17
C LEU A 17 14.61 -4.75 -2.00
N SER A 18 13.86 -5.82 -1.73
CA SER A 18 12.58 -6.12 -2.41
C SER A 18 11.39 -6.01 -1.45
N PHE A 19 10.20 -5.73 -1.99
CA PHE A 19 9.00 -5.51 -1.18
C PHE A 19 7.98 -6.63 -1.38
N ASP A 20 7.88 -7.52 -0.39
CA ASP A 20 6.92 -8.63 -0.43
C ASP A 20 5.86 -8.55 0.68
N PHE A 21 6.15 -7.83 1.77
CA PHE A 21 5.27 -7.77 2.95
C PHE A 21 4.59 -6.40 3.06
N PHE A 22 3.31 -6.32 2.64
CA PHE A 22 2.54 -5.07 2.62
C PHE A 22 1.53 -4.96 3.75
N VAL A 23 2.00 -4.58 4.94
CA VAL A 23 1.12 -4.28 6.08
C VAL A 23 0.25 -3.03 5.85
N ARG A 24 0.86 -1.93 5.36
CA ARG A 24 0.16 -0.67 5.10
C ARG A 24 -0.31 -0.57 3.66
N LYS A 25 -1.56 -0.11 3.48
CA LYS A 25 -2.15 0.26 2.20
C LYS A 25 -1.37 1.41 1.56
N GLU A 26 -0.92 2.39 2.33
CA GLU A 26 -0.23 3.57 1.80
C GLU A 26 1.01 3.94 2.61
N LEU A 27 2.03 4.45 1.92
CA LEU A 27 3.17 5.10 2.56
C LEU A 27 2.82 6.56 2.84
N ASN A 28 3.05 6.99 4.09
CA ASN A 28 2.88 8.39 4.46
C ASN A 28 4.11 9.18 3.97
N ALA A 29 3.91 9.96 2.91
CA ALA A 29 4.99 10.69 2.26
C ALA A 29 5.54 11.84 3.13
N ASP A 30 4.68 12.52 3.89
CA ASP A 30 5.11 13.63 4.75
C ASP A 30 6.00 13.09 5.88
N TRP A 31 5.66 11.92 6.41
CA TRP A 31 6.50 11.23 7.39
C TRP A 31 7.84 10.78 6.78
N ALA A 32 7.83 10.23 5.56
CA ALA A 32 9.07 9.86 4.86
C ALA A 32 9.96 11.08 4.56
N LEU A 33 9.38 12.22 4.20
CA LEU A 33 10.08 13.49 3.99
C LEU A 33 10.72 13.98 5.29
N GLN A 34 9.95 14.01 6.39
CA GLN A 34 10.47 14.40 7.70
C GLN A 34 11.65 13.50 8.12
N LEU A 35 11.54 12.19 7.91
CA LEU A 35 12.65 11.27 8.15
C LEU A 35 13.83 11.52 7.20
N GLY A 36 13.58 11.87 5.94
CA GLY A 36 14.60 12.23 4.95
C GLY A 36 15.41 13.44 5.39
N ASP A 37 14.76 14.48 5.90
CA ASP A 37 15.41 15.67 6.44
C ASP A 37 16.34 15.30 7.60
N LEU A 38 15.90 14.42 8.52
CA LEU A 38 16.73 13.95 9.63
C LEU A 38 17.97 13.19 9.13
N VAL A 39 17.80 12.28 8.17
CA VAL A 39 18.89 11.50 7.56
C VAL A 39 19.89 12.42 6.85
N GLU A 40 19.40 13.42 6.10
CA GLU A 40 20.25 14.39 5.40
C GLU A 40 21.16 15.13 6.39
N HIS A 41 20.61 15.54 7.54
CA HIS A 41 21.34 16.21 8.63
C HIS A 41 22.17 15.27 9.52
N GLY A 42 22.30 14.00 9.14
CA GLY A 42 23.20 13.05 9.79
C GLY A 42 22.63 12.32 11.01
N VAL A 43 21.31 12.39 11.24
CA VAL A 43 20.67 11.57 12.27
C VAL A 43 20.71 10.11 11.83
N GLU A 44 21.22 9.25 12.72
CA GLU A 44 21.24 7.82 12.50
C GLU A 44 19.86 7.22 12.80
N MET A 45 19.30 6.51 11.81
CA MET A 45 18.00 5.87 11.94
C MET A 45 18.13 4.47 12.54
N ASP A 46 17.10 4.06 13.30
CA ASP A 46 16.96 2.68 13.74
C ASP A 46 17.03 1.70 12.56
N PRO A 47 17.56 0.49 12.74
CA PRO A 47 17.67 -0.48 11.67
C PRO A 47 16.30 -0.99 11.21
N ILE A 48 16.17 -1.23 9.91
CA ILE A 48 14.97 -1.83 9.30
C ILE A 48 15.00 -3.36 9.45
N TYR A 49 13.87 -4.03 9.24
CA TYR A 49 13.81 -5.49 9.33
C TYR A 49 13.66 -6.13 7.95
N ILE A 50 14.53 -7.09 7.65
CA ILE A 50 14.57 -7.79 6.36
C ILE A 50 14.69 -9.30 6.56
N THR A 51 14.31 -10.10 5.55
CA THR A 51 14.67 -11.53 5.49
C THR A 51 16.12 -11.72 5.03
N ARG A 52 16.64 -12.95 5.11
CA ARG A 52 17.95 -13.32 4.51
C ARG A 52 18.04 -13.02 3.01
N GLU A 53 16.91 -13.05 2.31
CA GLU A 53 16.78 -12.79 0.88
C GLU A 53 16.60 -11.30 0.55
N ASN A 54 16.88 -10.40 1.50
CA ASN A 54 16.70 -8.95 1.36
C ASN A 54 15.25 -8.49 1.12
N LYS A 55 14.25 -9.30 1.49
CA LYS A 55 12.84 -8.89 1.46
C LYS A 55 12.53 -8.02 2.67
N VAL A 56 11.94 -6.86 2.44
CA VAL A 56 11.62 -5.87 3.48
C VAL A 56 10.38 -6.28 4.25
N ILE A 57 10.51 -6.39 5.56
CA ILE A 57 9.44 -6.76 6.49
C ILE A 57 8.87 -5.51 7.15
N ASP A 58 9.74 -4.62 7.66
CA ASP A 58 9.38 -3.33 8.23
C ASP A 58 10.44 -2.26 7.91
N GLY A 59 10.05 -0.99 7.91
CA GLY A 59 10.96 0.14 7.74
C GLY A 59 10.86 0.87 6.40
N ARG A 60 9.75 0.71 5.66
CA ARG A 60 9.57 1.34 4.34
C ARG A 60 9.73 2.86 4.34
N HIS A 61 9.19 3.56 5.34
CA HIS A 61 9.37 5.01 5.45
C HIS A 61 10.84 5.41 5.64
N ARG A 62 11.62 4.59 6.36
CA ARG A 62 13.06 4.79 6.55
C ARG A 62 13.82 4.53 5.25
N MET A 63 13.42 3.52 4.47
CA MET A 63 14.01 3.29 3.15
C MET A 63 13.75 4.47 2.19
N GLU A 64 12.50 4.95 2.12
CA GLU A 64 12.16 6.11 1.28
C GLU A 64 12.95 7.35 1.73
N ALA A 65 13.08 7.57 3.05
CA ALA A 65 13.88 8.66 3.61
C ALA A 65 15.36 8.59 3.17
N HIS A 66 15.97 7.41 3.24
CA HIS A 66 17.34 7.20 2.78
C HIS A 66 17.50 7.45 1.27
N GLU A 67 16.51 7.04 0.47
CA GLU A 67 16.51 7.33 -0.96
C GLU A 67 16.36 8.84 -1.25
N LEU A 68 15.48 9.54 -0.54
CA LEU A 68 15.28 10.98 -0.65
C LEU A 68 16.54 11.77 -0.26
N ALA A 69 17.20 11.36 0.84
CA ALA A 69 18.43 11.95 1.34
C ALA A 69 19.69 11.54 0.52
N LYS A 70 19.52 10.75 -0.56
CA LYS A 70 20.62 10.22 -1.39
C LYS A 70 21.68 9.46 -0.58
N ARG A 71 21.28 8.81 0.51
CA ARG A 71 22.13 7.92 1.30
C ARG A 71 21.73 6.47 0.99
N PRO A 72 22.40 5.81 0.02
CA PRO A 72 21.93 4.54 -0.53
C PRO A 72 22.09 3.37 0.43
N GLU A 73 22.78 3.54 1.56
CA GLU A 73 23.03 2.50 2.55
C GLU A 73 22.12 2.67 3.76
N ILE A 74 21.55 1.56 4.22
CA ILE A 74 20.68 1.52 5.40
C ILE A 74 21.07 0.32 6.29
N LYS A 75 20.95 0.51 7.61
CA LYS A 75 21.18 -0.56 8.58
C LYS A 75 19.95 -1.47 8.65
N CYS A 76 20.17 -2.77 8.63
CA CYS A 76 19.13 -3.79 8.64
C CYS A 76 19.39 -4.84 9.73
N LYS A 77 18.32 -5.40 10.30
CA LYS A 77 18.34 -6.63 11.09
C LYS A 77 17.68 -7.75 10.29
N ILE A 78 18.32 -8.92 10.30
CA ILE A 78 17.80 -10.10 9.63
C ILE A 78 16.79 -10.78 10.56
N VAL A 79 15.62 -11.09 10.01
CA VAL A 79 14.56 -11.82 10.69
C VAL A 79 14.35 -13.14 9.99
N GLU A 80 14.30 -14.20 10.78
CA GLU A 80 14.02 -15.57 10.35
C GLU A 80 12.75 -16.03 11.04
N ALA A 81 11.90 -16.70 10.27
CA ALA A 81 10.67 -17.31 10.74
C ALA A 81 10.39 -18.57 9.93
N ASP A 82 9.58 -19.46 10.48
CA ASP A 82 9.30 -20.77 9.88
C ASP A 82 8.41 -20.66 8.63
N ASN A 83 7.69 -19.55 8.48
CA ASN A 83 6.79 -19.32 7.34
C ASN A 83 6.51 -17.82 7.13
N ASP A 84 6.02 -17.50 5.93
CA ASP A 84 5.64 -16.13 5.53
C ASP A 84 4.54 -15.51 6.41
N ILE A 85 3.66 -16.32 6.99
CA ILE A 85 2.56 -15.84 7.84
C ILE A 85 3.14 -15.20 9.10
N GLU A 86 4.13 -15.84 9.71
CA GLU A 86 4.84 -15.28 10.87
C GLU A 86 5.54 -13.96 10.53
N LEU A 87 6.12 -13.83 9.33
CA LEU A 87 6.73 -12.58 8.86
C LEU A 87 5.70 -11.46 8.68
N VAL A 88 4.53 -11.75 8.11
CA VAL A 88 3.44 -10.76 7.96
C VAL A 88 2.95 -10.28 9.33
N VAL A 89 2.82 -11.19 10.29
CA VAL A 89 2.33 -10.89 11.63
C VAL A 89 3.36 -10.11 12.42
N PHE A 90 4.64 -10.48 12.30
CA PHE A 90 5.75 -9.72 12.84
C PHE A 90 5.75 -8.29 12.30
N ALA A 91 5.63 -8.12 10.98
CA ALA A 91 5.57 -6.81 10.35
C ALA A 91 4.41 -5.97 10.92
N LEU A 92 3.22 -6.56 11.07
CA LEU A 92 2.07 -5.88 11.66
C LEU A 92 2.33 -5.47 13.12
N ASN A 93 2.92 -6.36 13.92
CA ASN A 93 3.24 -6.09 15.32
C ASN A 93 4.25 -4.94 15.47
N GLN A 94 5.32 -4.95 14.68
CA GLN A 94 6.31 -3.85 14.66
C GLN A 94 5.69 -2.51 14.29
N ASN A 95 4.63 -2.51 13.48
CA ASN A 95 3.93 -1.28 13.09
C ASN A 95 2.92 -0.80 14.13
N LEU A 96 2.30 -1.68 14.92
CA LEU A 96 1.26 -1.33 15.90
C LEU A 96 1.76 -0.45 17.04
N GLY A 97 2.99 -0.66 17.51
CA GLY A 97 3.61 0.12 18.59
C GLY A 97 4.41 1.35 18.15
N GLY A 98 4.50 1.60 16.84
CA GLY A 98 5.34 2.69 16.30
C GLY A 98 4.68 4.07 16.35
N SER A 99 5.45 5.11 16.06
CA SER A 99 5.00 6.53 16.06
C SER A 99 3.84 6.83 15.12
N LEU A 100 3.61 5.97 14.13
CA LEU A 100 2.49 6.08 13.20
C LEU A 100 1.83 4.70 13.08
N PRO A 101 0.92 4.30 14.00
CA PRO A 101 0.32 2.96 13.96
C PRO A 101 -0.50 2.73 12.68
N PRO A 102 -0.70 1.47 12.26
CA PRO A 102 -1.51 1.13 11.09
C PRO A 102 -2.97 1.53 11.31
N SER A 103 -3.60 2.04 10.25
CA SER A 103 -5.02 2.37 10.26
C SER A 103 -5.89 1.09 10.29
N LYS A 104 -7.19 1.25 10.59
CA LYS A 104 -8.17 0.15 10.42
C LYS A 104 -8.06 -0.49 9.03
N GLY A 105 -7.92 0.33 8.00
CA GLY A 105 -7.82 -0.15 6.62
C GLY A 105 -6.59 -1.02 6.38
N ASP A 106 -5.46 -0.69 7.00
CA ASP A 106 -4.21 -1.46 6.88
C ASP A 106 -4.33 -2.83 7.55
N ILE A 107 -4.97 -2.86 8.72
CA ILE A 107 -5.25 -4.10 9.46
C ILE A 107 -6.19 -5.00 8.64
N GLU A 108 -7.27 -4.43 8.08
CA GLU A 108 -8.19 -5.18 7.22
C GLU A 108 -7.50 -5.73 5.96
N HIS A 109 -6.60 -4.96 5.34
CA HIS A 109 -5.79 -5.44 4.20
C HIS A 109 -4.90 -6.61 4.58
N THR A 110 -4.22 -6.51 5.73
CA THR A 110 -3.35 -7.58 6.23
C THR A 110 -4.17 -8.85 6.51
N ILE A 111 -5.34 -8.72 7.15
CA ILE A 111 -6.27 -9.83 7.37
C ILE A 111 -6.71 -10.45 6.04
N GLN A 112 -7.04 -9.62 5.05
CA GLN A 112 -7.45 -10.08 3.72
C GLN A 112 -6.32 -10.86 3.02
N ASP A 113 -5.07 -10.38 3.07
CA ASP A 113 -3.94 -11.10 2.48
C ASP A 113 -3.71 -12.45 3.18
N LEU A 114 -3.80 -12.51 4.52
CA LEU A 114 -3.67 -13.77 5.26
C LEU A 114 -4.79 -14.77 4.94
N LEU A 115 -6.05 -14.31 4.82
CA LEU A 115 -7.16 -15.18 4.38
C LEU A 115 -6.93 -15.70 2.95
N ASN A 116 -6.44 -14.84 2.04
CA ASN A 116 -6.12 -15.22 0.67
C ASN A 116 -4.94 -16.22 0.59
N ARG A 117 -4.04 -16.22 1.58
CA ARG A 117 -2.97 -17.23 1.74
C ARG A 117 -3.46 -18.53 2.38
N GLY A 118 -4.75 -18.65 2.66
CA GLY A 118 -5.37 -19.87 3.19
C GLY A 118 -5.29 -20.02 4.71
N VAL A 119 -4.93 -18.97 5.47
CA VAL A 119 -4.88 -19.06 6.93
C VAL A 119 -6.30 -19.22 7.49
N PRO A 120 -6.61 -20.29 8.26
CA PRO A 120 -7.92 -20.48 8.85
C PRO A 120 -8.27 -19.38 9.84
N LYS A 121 -9.55 -18.98 9.88
CA LYS A 121 -10.05 -17.92 10.78
C LYS A 121 -9.73 -18.17 12.26
N LYS A 122 -9.84 -19.43 12.69
CA LYS A 122 -9.53 -19.83 14.07
C LYS A 122 -8.08 -19.52 14.42
N GLN A 123 -7.16 -19.84 13.49
CA GLN A 123 -5.74 -19.57 13.63
C GLN A 123 -5.45 -18.07 13.56
N LEU A 124 -6.15 -17.29 12.71
CA LEU A 124 -5.98 -15.83 12.64
C LEU A 124 -6.32 -15.12 13.95
N ALA A 125 -7.33 -15.60 14.68
CA ALA A 125 -7.69 -15.02 15.97
C ALA A 125 -6.58 -15.17 17.02
N GLU A 126 -5.85 -16.30 16.99
CA GLU A 126 -4.69 -16.57 17.85
C GLU A 126 -3.45 -15.81 17.38
N THR A 127 -3.27 -15.72 16.07
CA THR A 127 -2.11 -15.10 15.44
C THR A 127 -2.14 -13.57 15.59
N LEU A 128 -3.33 -12.97 15.59
CA LEU A 128 -3.54 -11.54 15.81
C LEU A 128 -3.77 -11.18 17.28
N SER A 129 -3.16 -11.95 18.20
CA SER A 129 -3.33 -11.79 19.66
C SER A 129 -2.84 -10.45 20.22
N MET A 130 -2.05 -9.70 19.46
CA MET A 130 -1.68 -8.31 19.79
C MET A 130 -2.86 -7.33 19.74
N LEU A 131 -4.00 -7.72 19.16
CA LEU A 131 -5.23 -6.93 19.14
C LEU A 131 -6.29 -7.55 20.08
N PRO A 132 -7.18 -6.74 20.69
CA PRO A 132 -8.27 -7.27 21.51
C PRO A 132 -9.15 -8.26 20.72
N GLY A 133 -9.42 -9.44 21.27
CA GLY A 133 -10.12 -10.51 20.54
C GLY A 133 -11.54 -10.17 20.05
N LYS A 134 -12.23 -9.20 20.68
CA LYS A 134 -13.51 -8.66 20.14
C LYS A 134 -13.28 -7.86 18.85
N LEU A 135 -12.19 -7.11 18.78
CA LEU A 135 -11.84 -6.28 17.62
C LEU A 135 -11.37 -7.14 16.45
N VAL A 136 -10.55 -8.17 16.72
CA VAL A 136 -10.12 -9.14 15.71
C VAL A 136 -11.31 -9.81 15.04
N ARG A 137 -12.27 -10.30 15.83
CA ARG A 137 -13.52 -10.89 15.30
C ARG A 137 -14.31 -9.92 14.44
N LYS A 138 -14.43 -8.65 14.86
CA LYS A 138 -15.10 -7.61 14.08
C LYS A 138 -14.42 -7.41 12.73
N TYR A 139 -13.10 -7.25 12.69
CA TYR A 139 -12.36 -7.06 11.45
C TYR A 139 -12.41 -8.29 10.53
N LEU A 140 -12.33 -9.49 11.08
CA LEU A 140 -12.49 -10.73 10.30
C LEU A 140 -13.85 -10.77 9.59
N ASN A 141 -14.94 -10.45 10.31
CA ASN A 141 -16.28 -10.43 9.73
C ASN A 141 -16.45 -9.31 8.68
N ASP A 142 -15.89 -8.13 8.93
CA ASP A 142 -15.91 -7.01 7.99
C ASP A 142 -15.19 -7.39 6.67
N VAL A 143 -13.99 -7.97 6.76
CA VAL A 143 -13.19 -8.41 5.61
C VAL A 143 -13.87 -9.54 4.85
N GLU A 144 -14.39 -10.55 5.55
CA GLU A 144 -15.13 -11.64 4.90
C GLU A 144 -16.34 -11.12 4.11
N SER A 145 -17.10 -10.21 4.73
CA SER A 145 -18.25 -9.59 4.07
C SER A 145 -17.84 -8.78 2.84
N GLN A 146 -16.66 -8.15 2.85
CA GLN A 146 -16.11 -7.46 1.67
C GLN A 146 -15.67 -8.46 0.58
N MET A 147 -14.95 -9.52 0.95
CA MET A 147 -14.48 -10.56 0.03
C MET A 147 -15.65 -11.26 -0.65
N GLN A 148 -16.69 -11.62 0.10
CA GLN A 148 -17.88 -12.29 -0.45
C GLN A 148 -18.64 -11.39 -1.41
N ARG A 149 -18.79 -10.10 -1.08
CA ARG A 149 -19.38 -9.11 -2.01
C ARG A 149 -18.57 -8.97 -3.29
N ALA A 150 -17.24 -8.94 -3.20
CA ALA A 150 -16.36 -8.85 -4.35
C ALA A 150 -16.45 -10.10 -5.25
N LYS A 151 -16.48 -11.31 -4.67
CA LYS A 151 -16.71 -12.57 -5.39
C LYS A 151 -18.06 -12.56 -6.11
N LEU A 152 -19.14 -12.18 -5.42
CA LEU A 152 -20.49 -12.08 -6.00
C LEU A 152 -20.55 -11.10 -7.17
N GLN A 153 -19.90 -9.94 -7.06
CA GLN A 153 -19.82 -8.96 -8.15
C GLN A 153 -19.04 -9.48 -9.36
N LYS A 154 -17.89 -10.15 -9.13
CA LYS A 154 -17.11 -10.78 -10.21
C LYS A 154 -17.93 -11.86 -10.93
N ALA A 155 -18.64 -12.70 -10.18
CA ALA A 155 -19.53 -13.73 -10.73
C ALA A 155 -20.67 -13.11 -11.55
N ALA A 156 -21.33 -12.06 -11.05
CA ALA A 156 -22.40 -11.38 -11.77
C ALA A 156 -21.90 -10.70 -13.06
N LEU A 157 -20.70 -10.11 -13.03
CA LEU A 157 -20.08 -9.51 -14.22
C LEU A 157 -19.75 -10.58 -15.28
N ALA A 158 -19.20 -11.73 -14.87
CA ALA A 158 -18.88 -12.82 -15.79
C ALA A 158 -20.13 -13.37 -16.50
N ILE A 159 -21.28 -13.39 -15.81
CA ILE A 159 -22.58 -13.74 -16.40
C ILE A 159 -23.06 -12.64 -17.35
N SER A 160 -23.04 -11.37 -16.90
CA SER A 160 -23.52 -10.23 -17.69
C SER A 160 -22.73 -10.01 -18.97
N ASN A 161 -21.44 -10.37 -18.99
CA ASN A 161 -20.59 -10.29 -20.19
C ASN A 161 -20.72 -11.51 -21.11
N GLY A 162 -21.68 -12.41 -20.85
CA GLY A 162 -21.96 -13.59 -21.68
C GLY A 162 -20.98 -14.75 -21.51
N GLY A 163 -20.10 -14.70 -20.50
CA GLY A 163 -19.03 -15.68 -20.32
C GLY A 163 -19.45 -16.96 -19.58
N LEU A 164 -20.45 -16.90 -18.68
CA LEU A 164 -20.84 -18.02 -17.82
C LEU A 164 -22.36 -18.05 -17.52
N THR A 165 -22.91 -19.22 -17.23
CA THR A 165 -24.26 -19.38 -16.67
C THR A 165 -24.24 -19.22 -15.14
N VAL A 166 -25.40 -18.93 -14.54
CA VAL A 166 -25.55 -18.75 -13.07
C VAL A 166 -24.97 -19.92 -12.26
N PRO A 167 -25.25 -21.20 -12.57
CA PRO A 167 -24.67 -22.32 -11.82
C PRO A 167 -23.16 -22.45 -12.01
N LYS A 168 -22.65 -22.22 -13.23
CA LYS A 168 -21.21 -22.31 -13.53
C LYS A 168 -20.42 -21.20 -12.82
N ALA A 169 -20.95 -19.98 -12.82
CA ALA A 169 -20.33 -18.86 -12.10
C ALA A 169 -20.40 -19.04 -10.58
N ALA A 170 -21.49 -19.59 -10.03
CA ALA A 170 -21.61 -19.88 -8.61
C ALA A 170 -20.51 -20.84 -8.13
N ILE A 171 -20.25 -21.92 -8.90
CA ILE A 171 -19.17 -22.87 -8.61
C ILE A 171 -17.80 -22.21 -8.78
N GLN A 172 -17.57 -21.54 -9.91
CA GLN A 172 -16.26 -20.99 -10.25
C GLN A 172 -15.77 -19.90 -9.29
N TYR A 173 -16.69 -19.07 -8.80
CA TYR A 173 -16.37 -17.98 -7.88
C TYR A 173 -16.66 -18.32 -6.42
N ASP A 174 -17.11 -19.55 -6.12
CA ASP A 174 -17.43 -20.02 -4.77
C ASP A 174 -18.43 -19.08 -4.05
N VAL A 175 -19.61 -18.90 -4.68
CA VAL A 175 -20.69 -18.05 -4.16
C VAL A 175 -22.05 -18.77 -4.19
N PRO A 176 -22.94 -18.51 -3.21
CA PRO A 176 -24.28 -19.11 -3.20
C PRO A 176 -25.11 -18.69 -4.41
N GLU A 177 -25.75 -19.66 -5.07
CA GLU A 177 -26.54 -19.43 -6.29
C GLU A 177 -27.72 -18.48 -6.02
N ASP A 178 -28.37 -18.59 -4.87
CA ASP A 178 -29.52 -17.76 -4.49
C ASP A 178 -29.13 -16.28 -4.32
N GLN A 179 -27.97 -16.01 -3.72
CA GLN A 179 -27.45 -14.65 -3.58
C GLN A 179 -27.05 -14.06 -4.94
N LEU A 180 -26.49 -14.90 -5.82
CA LEU A 180 -26.13 -14.50 -7.18
C LEU A 180 -27.37 -14.20 -8.04
N LYS A 181 -28.41 -15.04 -7.96
CA LYS A 181 -29.72 -14.80 -8.59
C LYS A 181 -30.35 -13.51 -8.08
N ALA A 182 -30.38 -13.30 -6.77
CA ALA A 182 -30.92 -12.08 -6.16
C ALA A 182 -30.19 -10.81 -6.64
N LEU A 183 -28.86 -10.88 -6.78
CA LEU A 183 -28.05 -9.77 -7.29
C LEU A 183 -28.34 -9.46 -8.77
N LEU A 184 -28.64 -10.48 -9.59
CA LEU A 184 -28.97 -10.33 -11.00
C LEU A 184 -30.41 -9.84 -11.23
N THR A 185 -31.37 -10.31 -10.42
CA THR A 185 -32.79 -9.89 -10.50
C THR A 185 -33.01 -8.49 -9.97
N THR A 186 -32.18 -8.05 -9.02
CA THR A 186 -32.10 -6.64 -8.62
C THR A 186 -31.53 -5.86 -9.79
N ARG A 187 -32.41 -5.38 -10.69
CA ARG A 187 -32.11 -4.52 -11.85
C ARG A 187 -30.84 -3.72 -11.58
N VAL A 188 -29.73 -4.06 -12.24
CA VAL A 188 -28.53 -3.24 -12.32
C VAL A 188 -28.85 -2.03 -13.20
N LYS A 189 -29.86 -1.24 -12.82
CA LYS A 189 -30.13 0.07 -13.39
C LYS A 189 -29.15 1.04 -12.74
N GLY A 190 -28.03 1.25 -13.42
CA GLY A 190 -27.41 2.58 -13.44
C GLY A 190 -26.23 2.85 -12.51
N LYS A 191 -25.47 1.85 -12.02
CA LYS A 191 -24.19 2.13 -11.32
C LYS A 191 -22.93 1.64 -12.01
N THR A 192 -23.03 0.85 -13.07
CA THR A 192 -21.87 0.32 -13.81
C THR A 192 -21.29 1.27 -14.86
N LYS A 193 -21.92 2.42 -15.11
CA LYS A 193 -21.30 3.54 -15.85
C LYS A 193 -20.46 4.47 -14.98
N ARG A 194 -20.18 4.09 -13.72
CA ARG A 194 -19.05 4.66 -12.96
C ARG A 194 -17.76 3.92 -13.29
N GLY A 195 -17.43 3.90 -14.59
CA GLY A 195 -16.36 3.08 -15.17
C GLY A 195 -14.97 3.72 -15.08
N ILE A 196 -14.00 3.08 -15.74
CA ILE A 196 -12.62 3.58 -15.93
C ILE A 196 -12.61 5.03 -16.47
N GLU A 197 -13.58 5.38 -17.32
CA GLU A 197 -13.76 6.73 -17.87
C GLU A 197 -14.04 7.79 -16.80
N GLU A 198 -14.81 7.46 -15.75
CA GLU A 198 -15.07 8.40 -14.64
C GLU A 198 -13.82 8.61 -13.81
N ILE A 199 -13.07 7.53 -13.53
CA ILE A 199 -11.78 7.60 -12.83
C ILE A 199 -10.79 8.46 -13.63
N GLN A 200 -10.68 8.23 -14.94
CA GLN A 200 -9.83 9.02 -15.83
C GLN A 200 -10.26 10.49 -15.89
N ARG A 201 -11.56 10.77 -15.97
CA ARG A 201 -12.09 12.14 -15.93
C ARG A 201 -11.78 12.82 -14.60
N GLN A 202 -11.97 12.13 -13.48
CA GLN A 202 -11.71 12.67 -12.14
C GLN A 202 -10.22 13.00 -11.96
N LEU A 203 -9.32 12.11 -12.42
CA LEU A 203 -7.88 12.36 -12.46
C LEU A 203 -7.57 13.61 -13.30
N SER A 204 -8.13 13.69 -14.50
CA SER A 204 -7.90 14.82 -15.43
C SER A 204 -8.34 16.15 -14.82
N VAL A 205 -9.52 16.21 -14.21
CA VAL A 205 -10.04 17.40 -13.52
C VAL A 205 -9.13 17.79 -12.35
N SER A 206 -8.69 16.81 -11.56
CA SER A 206 -7.84 17.06 -10.39
C SER A 206 -6.47 17.63 -10.79
N TYR A 207 -5.82 17.04 -11.80
CA TYR A 207 -4.54 17.53 -12.30
C TYR A 207 -4.65 18.89 -13.00
N LYS A 208 -5.74 19.16 -13.73
CA LYS A 208 -6.00 20.48 -14.31
C LYS A 208 -6.12 21.55 -13.22
N SER A 209 -6.90 21.27 -12.17
CA SER A 209 -7.06 22.17 -11.02
C SER A 209 -5.75 22.39 -10.27
N LEU A 210 -4.96 21.33 -10.05
CA LEU A 210 -3.64 21.43 -9.43
C LEU A 210 -2.69 22.29 -10.28
N GLY A 211 -2.64 22.05 -11.59
CA GLY A 211 -1.84 22.83 -12.53
C GLY A 211 -2.20 24.31 -12.49
N GLN A 212 -3.48 24.65 -12.52
CA GLN A 212 -3.95 26.04 -12.41
C GLN A 212 -3.52 26.70 -11.10
N ARG A 213 -3.65 26.01 -9.97
CA ARG A 213 -3.19 26.52 -8.66
C ARG A 213 -1.69 26.73 -8.63
N ASN A 214 -0.91 25.79 -9.16
CA ASN A 214 0.54 25.90 -9.25
C ASN A 214 0.95 27.07 -10.16
N SER A 215 0.32 27.23 -11.33
CA SER A 215 0.57 28.36 -12.23
C SER A 215 0.29 29.70 -11.56
N ALA A 216 -0.78 29.81 -10.76
CA ALA A 216 -1.08 31.04 -10.02
C ALA A 216 -0.03 31.35 -8.94
N THR A 217 0.55 30.32 -8.29
CA THR A 217 1.65 30.50 -7.33
C THR A 217 2.95 30.87 -8.03
N VAL A 218 3.28 30.23 -9.16
CA VAL A 218 4.46 30.57 -9.95
C VAL A 218 4.36 31.98 -10.52
N ARG A 219 3.18 32.42 -10.98
CA ARG A 219 2.99 33.80 -11.43
C ARG A 219 3.30 34.80 -10.32
N ARG A 220 2.77 34.59 -9.11
CA ARG A 220 3.11 35.44 -7.94
C ARG A 220 4.60 35.45 -7.61
N LEU A 221 5.29 34.32 -7.77
CA LEU A 221 6.74 34.25 -7.60
C LEU A 221 7.48 35.09 -8.65
N LEU A 222 7.02 35.03 -9.92
CA LEU A 222 7.61 35.81 -11.00
C LEU A 222 7.37 37.30 -10.81
N ASP A 223 6.15 37.70 -10.40
CA ASP A 223 5.83 39.09 -10.08
C ASP A 223 6.74 39.59 -8.94
N ALA A 224 6.86 38.84 -7.84
CA ALA A 224 7.75 39.18 -6.72
C ALA A 224 9.24 39.21 -7.10
N TYR A 225 9.66 38.42 -8.10
CA TYR A 225 11.02 38.49 -8.64
C TYR A 225 11.23 39.76 -9.48
N GLN A 226 10.24 40.14 -10.29
CA GLN A 226 10.27 41.36 -11.10
C GLN A 226 10.28 42.62 -10.22
N ASP A 227 9.51 42.60 -9.12
CA ASP A 227 9.45 43.70 -8.15
C ASP A 227 10.72 43.80 -7.27
N GLY A 228 11.61 42.79 -7.35
CA GLY A 228 12.87 42.75 -6.60
C GLY A 228 12.76 42.21 -5.17
N ASP A 229 11.56 41.78 -4.74
CA ASP A 229 11.29 41.21 -3.42
C ASP A 229 11.97 39.85 -3.22
N VAL A 230 12.29 39.16 -4.31
CA VAL A 230 12.88 37.82 -4.28
C VAL A 230 14.11 37.78 -5.19
N SER A 231 15.22 37.22 -4.69
CA SER A 231 16.43 37.01 -5.51
C SER A 231 16.27 35.83 -6.47
N HIS A 232 17.06 35.81 -7.55
CA HIS A 232 17.11 34.68 -8.49
C HIS A 232 17.36 33.34 -7.78
N LYS A 233 18.27 33.33 -6.79
CA LYS A 233 18.59 32.12 -6.00
C LYS A 233 17.38 31.61 -5.22
N GLN A 234 16.57 32.51 -4.64
CA GLN A 234 15.35 32.14 -3.92
C GLN A 234 14.27 31.64 -4.88
N ALA A 235 14.07 32.30 -6.03
CA ALA A 235 13.12 31.85 -7.04
C ALA A 235 13.48 30.45 -7.58
N MET A 236 14.77 30.21 -7.87
CA MET A 236 15.25 28.91 -8.33
C MET A 236 15.08 27.79 -7.30
N LYS A 237 15.14 28.10 -5.98
CA LYS A 237 14.80 27.12 -4.94
C LYS A 237 13.34 26.67 -5.05
N ILE A 238 12.41 27.58 -5.33
CA ILE A 238 10.99 27.24 -5.49
C ILE A 238 10.77 26.37 -6.72
N PHE A 239 11.39 26.69 -7.87
CA PHE A 239 11.31 25.84 -9.05
C PHE A 239 11.89 24.45 -8.81
N THR A 240 13.05 24.37 -8.15
CA THR A 240 13.67 23.08 -7.77
C THR A 240 12.75 22.27 -6.86
N HIS A 241 12.08 22.93 -5.91
CA HIS A 241 11.12 22.29 -5.02
C HIS A 241 9.87 21.79 -5.79
N LEU A 242 9.38 22.57 -6.74
CA LEU A 242 8.25 22.18 -7.60
C LEU A 242 8.59 20.93 -8.45
N ASP A 243 9.78 20.89 -9.04
CA ASP A 243 10.27 19.71 -9.78
C ASP A 243 10.37 18.47 -8.88
N HIS A 244 10.84 18.65 -7.64
CA HIS A 244 10.90 17.59 -6.65
C HIS A 244 9.50 17.03 -6.36
N LEU A 245 8.51 17.88 -6.11
CA LEU A 245 7.12 17.46 -5.83
C LEU A 245 6.51 16.67 -7.01
N ILE A 246 6.79 17.08 -8.25
CA ILE A 246 6.35 16.36 -9.45
C ILE A 246 6.99 14.96 -9.52
N LYS A 247 8.30 14.86 -9.26
CA LYS A 247 9.00 13.56 -9.21
C LYS A 247 8.43 12.65 -8.13
N VAL A 248 8.14 13.19 -6.94
CA VAL A 248 7.48 12.43 -5.86
C VAL A 248 6.10 11.92 -6.30
N SER A 249 5.28 12.76 -6.94
CA SER A 249 3.97 12.34 -7.47
C SER A 249 4.10 11.21 -8.52
N SER A 250 5.08 11.31 -9.42
CA SER A 250 5.36 10.29 -10.45
C SER A 250 5.82 8.96 -9.83
N ARG A 251 6.69 9.00 -8.81
CA ARG A 251 7.11 7.82 -8.06
C ARG A 251 5.92 7.10 -7.42
N LYS A 252 4.99 7.84 -6.80
CA LYS A 252 3.76 7.25 -6.24
C LYS A 252 2.92 6.54 -7.30
N ALA A 253 2.74 7.14 -8.47
CA ALA A 253 2.01 6.51 -9.58
C ALA A 253 2.70 5.20 -10.03
N THR A 254 4.03 5.20 -10.08
CA THR A 254 4.84 4.01 -10.41
C THR A 254 4.69 2.93 -9.35
N GLU A 255 4.66 3.28 -8.06
CA GLU A 255 4.45 2.34 -6.96
C GLU A 255 3.06 1.69 -7.05
N TRP A 256 2.00 2.49 -7.28
CA TRP A 256 0.65 1.96 -7.49
C TRP A 256 0.55 1.02 -8.68
N ARG A 257 1.28 1.33 -9.76
CA ARG A 257 1.40 0.46 -10.92
C ARG A 257 2.07 -0.87 -10.56
N LYS A 258 3.22 -0.85 -9.88
CA LYS A 258 3.91 -2.08 -9.43
C LYS A 258 2.99 -2.95 -8.56
N ARG A 259 2.19 -2.32 -7.69
CA ARG A 259 1.22 -3.01 -6.84
C ARG A 259 0.11 -3.66 -7.66
N PHE A 260 -0.44 -2.94 -8.65
CA PHE A 260 -1.43 -3.49 -9.56
C PHE A 260 -0.87 -4.70 -10.34
N GLU A 261 0.35 -4.58 -10.87
CA GLU A 261 1.04 -5.67 -11.57
C GLU A 261 1.29 -6.87 -10.64
N ALA A 262 1.63 -6.64 -9.37
CA ALA A 262 1.79 -7.70 -8.37
C ALA A 262 0.48 -8.42 -7.99
N MET A 263 -0.69 -7.76 -8.16
CA MET A 263 -1.98 -8.41 -7.98
C MET A 263 -2.33 -9.38 -9.13
N GLU A 264 -1.80 -9.13 -10.34
CA GLU A 264 -1.99 -10.00 -11.50
C GLU A 264 -0.95 -11.11 -11.61
N ALA A 265 0.21 -10.96 -10.97
CA ALA A 265 1.24 -12.00 -10.96
C ALA A 265 0.69 -13.29 -10.29
N PRO A 266 0.83 -14.47 -10.92
CA PRO A 266 0.45 -15.73 -10.30
C PRO A 266 1.28 -15.90 -9.04
N LYS A 267 0.63 -15.91 -7.87
CA LYS A 267 1.27 -16.25 -6.59
C LYS A 267 1.84 -17.65 -6.76
N LYS A 268 3.17 -17.79 -6.89
CA LYS A 268 3.83 -19.10 -6.84
C LYS A 268 3.49 -19.70 -5.49
N ILE A 269 2.63 -20.71 -5.52
CA ILE A 269 2.32 -21.54 -4.37
C ILE A 269 3.58 -22.38 -4.14
N ASN A 270 4.47 -21.94 -3.26
CA ASN A 270 5.37 -22.88 -2.61
C ASN A 270 4.62 -23.41 -1.40
N ALA A 271 3.87 -24.49 -1.60
CA ALA A 271 3.37 -25.32 -0.53
C ALA A 271 4.43 -26.42 -0.30
N ALA A 272 5.02 -26.39 0.90
CA ALA A 272 6.07 -27.28 1.41
C ALA A 272 7.45 -27.12 0.76
#